data_AF-B3QL03-F1
#
_entry.id   AF-B3QL03-F1
#
_cell.length_a   1.000
_cell.length_b   1.000
_cell.length_c   1.000
_cell.angle_alpha   90.00
_cell.angle_beta   90.00
_cell.angle_gamma   90.00
#
_symmetry.space_group_name_H-M   'P 1'
#
loop_
_entity.id
_entity.type
_entity.pdbx_description
1 polymer ?
#
loop_
_entity_poly.entity_id
_entity_poly.type
_entity_poly.pdbx_seq_one_letter_code
_entity_poly.pdbx_strand_id
1 'polypeptide(L)' 'MLVSEALEALEGVQKAQASHQRGVVEVEYDPSKTDDEAMKRAIEGEGFTVTD' A
#
# COMPACT_ATOMS: atom_id res chain seq x y z
N MET A 1 1.83 -9.99 -8.97
CA MET A 1 2.38 -8.96 -8.08
C MET A 1 1.49 -8.89 -6.85
N LEU A 2 2.11 -8.77 -5.68
CA LEU A 2 1.39 -8.62 -4.42
C LEU A 2 1.19 -7.13 -4.13
N VAL A 3 0.08 -6.78 -3.48
CA VAL A 3 -0.22 -5.40 -3.08
C VAL A 3 0.90 -4.81 -2.22
N SER A 4 1.54 -5.63 -1.37
CA SER A 4 2.68 -5.23 -0.55
C SER A 4 3.90 -4.81 -1.39
N GLU A 5 4.18 -5.50 -2.50
CA GLU A 5 5.33 -5.16 -3.37
C GLU A 5 5.13 -3.80 -4.06
N ALA A 6 3.90 -3.53 -4.51
CA ALA A 6 3.56 -2.25 -5.13
C ALA A 6 3.66 -1.08 -4.13
N LEU A 7 3.30 -1.32 -2.87
CA LEU A 7 3.46 -0.34 -1.80
C LEU A 7 4.92 -0.15 -1.41
N GLU A 8 5.72 -1.22 -1.30
CA GLU A 8 7.15 -1.11 -1.01
C GLU A 8 7.94 -0.41 -2.13
N ALA A 9 7.40 -0.34 -3.35
CA ALA A 9 7.96 0.45 -4.44
C ALA A 9 7.73 1.97 -4.29
N LEU A 10 6.81 2.41 -3.42
CA LEU A 10 6.57 3.83 -3.16
C LEU A 10 7.68 4.42 -2.29
N GLU A 11 8.16 5.59 -2.70
CA GLU A 11 9.17 6.32 -1.94
C GLU A 11 8.60 6.77 -0.58
N GLY A 12 9.25 6.34 0.51
CA GLY A 12 8.78 6.62 1.86
C GLY A 12 8.06 5.46 2.53
N VAL A 13 7.67 4.40 1.80
CA VAL A 13 7.21 3.16 2.41
C VAL A 13 8.41 2.40 2.96
N GLN A 14 8.35 2.08 4.25
CA GLN A 14 9.39 1.32 4.94
C GLN A 14 9.06 -0.17 4.97
N LYS A 15 7.76 -0.50 5.06
CA LYS A 15 7.29 -1.87 5.14
C LYS A 15 5.82 -1.97 4.72
N ALA A 16 5.46 -3.01 3.98
CA ALA A 16 4.06 -3.32 3.70
C ALA A 16 3.76 -4.80 3.96
N GLN A 17 2.71 -5.07 4.73
CA GLN A 17 2.22 -6.42 4.99
C GLN A 17 0.76 -6.55 4.59
N ALA A 18 0.52 -7.27 3.48
CA ALA A 18 -0.82 -7.62 3.05
C ALA A 18 -1.29 -8.91 3.75
N SER A 19 -2.39 -8.82 4.48
CA SER A 19 -3.05 -9.97 5.09
C SER A 19 -4.26 -10.39 4.26
N HIS A 20 -4.06 -11.34 3.34
CA HIS A 20 -5.16 -11.90 2.53
C HIS A 20 -6.27 -12.53 3.38
N GLN A 21 -5.91 -13.08 4.55
CA GLN A 21 -6.84 -13.74 5.44
C GLN A 21 -7.76 -12.74 6.16
N ARG A 22 -7.27 -11.53 6.42
CA ARG A 22 -8.05 -10.45 7.05
C ARG A 22 -8.62 -9.45 6.03
N GLY A 23 -8.13 -9.45 4.79
CA GLY A 23 -8.50 -8.46 3.77
C GLY A 23 -7.97 -7.05 4.08
N VAL A 24 -6.89 -6.93 4.84
CA VAL A 24 -6.28 -5.64 5.21
C VAL A 24 -4.80 -5.62 4.86
N VAL A 25 -4.28 -4.43 4.63
CA VAL A 25 -2.86 -4.17 4.42
C VAL A 25 -2.38 -3.23 5.52
N GLU A 26 -1.35 -3.65 6.25
CA GLU A 26 -0.65 -2.80 7.21
C GLU A 26 0.59 -2.22 6.52
N VAL A 27 0.71 -0.89 6.52
CA VAL A 27 1.83 -0.19 5.88
C VAL A 27 2.49 0.73 6.89
N GLU A 28 3.80 0.58 7.05
CA GLU A 28 4.63 1.56 7.74
C GLU A 28 5.27 2.47 6.69
N TYR A 29 4.96 3.76 6.78
CA TYR A 29 5.43 4.76 5.83
C TYR A 29 5.80 6.07 6.53
N ASP A 30 6.63 6.86 5.85
CA ASP A 30 6.96 8.23 6.26
C ASP A 30 5.90 9.20 5.72
N PRO A 31 5.07 9.80 6.59
CA PRO A 31 4.01 10.73 6.17
C PRO A 31 4.53 12.04 5.57
N SER A 32 5.84 12.30 5.64
CA SER A 32 6.46 13.44 4.95
C SER A 32 6.80 13.15 3.48
N LYS A 33 6.79 11.88 3.06
CA LYS A 33 7.17 11.43 1.72
C LYS A 33 6.03 10.80 0.93
N THR A 34 5.12 10.12 1.62
CA THR A 34 3.95 9.49 1.00
C THR A 34 2.73 9.62 1.93
N ASP A 35 1.55 9.46 1.35
CA ASP A 35 0.28 9.50 2.07
C ASP A 35 -0.64 8.37 1.63
N ASP A 36 -1.78 8.24 2.31
CA ASP A 36 -2.79 7.22 2.04
C ASP A 36 -3.34 7.32 0.61
N GLU A 37 -3.41 8.52 0.02
CA GLU A 37 -3.92 8.71 -1.35
C GLU A 37 -2.94 8.14 -2.39
N ALA A 38 -1.64 8.39 -2.22
CA ALA A 38 -0.58 7.84 -3.05
C ALA A 38 -0.55 6.30 -2.96
N MET A 39 -0.71 5.75 -1.75
CA MET A 39 -0.83 4.31 -1.55
C MET A 39 -2.07 3.74 -2.23
N LYS A 40 -3.25 4.35 -2.06
CA LYS A 40 -4.48 3.94 -2.76
C LYS A 40 -4.27 3.89 -4.27
N ARG A 41 -3.64 4.91 -4.86
CA ARG A 41 -3.35 4.93 -6.31
C ARG A 41 -2.40 3.84 -6.76
N ALA A 42 -1.36 3.52 -5.99
CA ALA A 42 -0.46 2.41 -6.32
C ALA A 42 -1.21 1.07 -6.32
N ILE A 43 -2.07 0.87 -5.34
CA ILE A 43 -2.91 -0.34 -5.21
C ILE A 43 -3.93 -0.43 -6.37
N GLU A 44 -4.55 0.70 -6.74
CA GLU A 44 -5.48 0.78 -7.87
C GLU A 44 -4.80 0.57 -9.22
N GLY A 45 -3.55 1.02 -9.38
CA GLY A 45 -2.73 0.76 -10.56
C GLY A 45 -2.48 -0.74 -10.81
N GLU A 46 -2.44 -1.53 -9.73
CA GLU A 46 -2.33 -2.99 -9.78
C GLU A 46 -3.69 -3.70 -9.99
N GLY A 47 -4.80 -2.96 -10.05
CA GLY A 47 -6.15 -3.49 -10.26
C GLY A 47 -6.90 -3.88 -8.99
N PHE A 48 -6.44 -3.43 -7.81
CA PHE A 48 -7.12 -3.64 -6.53
C PHE A 48 -7.88 -2.38 -6.11
N THR A 49 -8.97 -2.53 -5.35
CA THR A 49 -9.75 -1.39 -4.83
C THR A 49 -9.58 -1.29 -3.33
N VAL A 50 -9.19 -0.10 -2.84
CA VAL A 50 -9.13 0.18 -1.40
C VAL A 50 -10.46 0.77 -0.97
N THR A 51 -11.13 0.13 -0.02
CA THR A 51 -12.36 0.62 0.60
C THR A 51 -12.04 1.16 1.99
N ASP A 52 -12.59 2.33 2.32
CA ASP A 52 -12.53 2.96 3.66
C ASP A 52 -13.47 2.25 4.65
#